data_AF-A0AAV5SL02-F1
#
_entry.id   AF-A0AAV5SL02-F1
#
_cell.length_a   1.000
_cell.length_b   1.000
_cell.length_c   1.000
_cell.angle_alpha   90.00
_cell.angle_beta   90.00
_cell.angle_gamma   90.00
#
_symmetry.space_group_name_H-M   'P 1'
#
loop_
_entity.id
_entity.type
_entity.pdbx_description
1 polymer ?
#
loop_
_entity_poly.entity_id
_entity_poly.type
_entity_poly.pdbx_seq_one_letter_code
_entity_poly.pdbx_strand_id
1 'polypeptide(L)'
;TFQPGKYALKNFGPYATQFTFYVVQKDAPNIDTPVYTLGGKVGVPHQRYVTFLTDMPGFRIKDISGDLSNDAVRVYTTGVQAIGSGCNPVYTSRSADNAARSTLNILSPIATINFGSSKGLHYATFVGDYSTIYTDVGTSSIYVSPGYVGCGGSQLYSNY
;
A
#
# COMPACT_ATOMS: atom_id res chain seq x y z
N THR A 1 7.02 0.32 28.40
CA THR A 1 6.06 1.37 27.98
C THR A 1 6.85 2.61 27.64
N PHE A 2 6.64 3.19 26.46
CA PHE A 2 7.33 4.43 26.07
C PHE A 2 6.78 5.62 26.87
N GLN A 3 7.68 6.45 27.41
CA GLN A 3 7.34 7.69 28.11
C GLN A 3 7.04 8.81 27.09
N PRO A 4 6.29 9.87 27.43
CA PRO A 4 6.24 11.05 26.57
C PRO A 4 7.65 11.66 26.42
N GLY A 5 8.12 11.90 25.19
CA GLY A 5 9.47 12.44 24.97
C GLY A 5 9.91 12.46 23.50
N LYS A 6 11.11 13.02 23.26
CA LYS A 6 11.78 12.95 21.96
C LYS A 6 12.51 11.61 21.85
N TYR A 7 12.24 10.88 20.78
CA TYR A 7 12.87 9.60 20.49
C TYR A 7 13.85 9.76 19.34
N ALA A 8 15.05 9.21 19.52
CA ALA A 8 16.03 9.05 18.44
C ALA A 8 16.05 7.58 18.04
N LEU A 9 15.85 7.32 16.74
CA LEU A 9 16.04 6.00 16.18
C LEU A 9 17.54 5.80 15.94
N LYS A 10 18.08 4.70 16.44
CA LYS A 10 19.47 4.31 16.22
C LYS A 10 19.46 3.02 15.42
N ASN A 11 20.11 3.06 14.26
CA ASN A 11 20.28 1.87 13.45
C ASN A 11 21.32 0.96 14.11
N PHE A 12 20.90 -0.26 14.47
CA PHE A 12 21.76 -1.28 15.06
C PHE A 12 22.00 -2.38 14.03
N GLY A 13 22.86 -2.10 13.05
CA GLY A 13 23.28 -3.11 12.08
C GLY A 13 24.28 -2.55 11.06
N PRO A 14 25.33 -3.31 10.69
CA PRO A 14 26.31 -2.87 9.70
C PRO A 14 25.76 -2.81 8.26
N TYR A 15 24.53 -3.28 8.02
CA TYR A 15 23.97 -3.48 6.68
C TYR A 15 22.75 -2.61 6.34
N ALA A 16 22.24 -1.80 7.27
CA ALA A 16 21.13 -0.90 7.00
C ALA A 16 21.67 0.53 6.98
N THR A 17 22.11 1.04 5.83
CA THR A 17 22.41 2.48 5.70
C THR A 17 21.14 3.31 5.57
N GLN A 18 20.01 2.67 5.25
CA GLN A 18 18.70 3.30 5.01
C GLN A 18 17.61 2.42 5.64
N PHE A 19 16.60 3.04 6.25
CA PHE A 19 15.42 2.38 6.80
C PHE A 19 14.19 3.27 6.62
N THR A 20 13.06 2.68 6.28
CA THR A 20 11.79 3.37 6.15
C THR A 20 10.97 3.18 7.42
N PHE A 21 10.54 4.26 8.05
CA PHE A 21 9.61 4.23 9.18
C PHE A 21 8.26 4.81 8.76
N TYR A 22 7.21 4.27 9.36
CA TYR A 22 5.86 4.79 9.24
C TYR A 22 5.33 5.10 10.63
N VAL A 23 5.23 6.39 10.90
CA VAL A 23 4.79 6.92 12.19
C VAL A 23 3.37 7.40 12.04
N VAL A 24 2.52 6.96 12.95
CA VAL A 24 1.10 7.29 12.99
C VAL A 24 0.83 8.04 14.29
N GLN A 25 0.04 9.10 14.22
CA GLN A 25 -0.37 9.83 15.42
C GLN A 25 -1.25 8.93 16.31
N LYS A 26 -1.14 9.08 17.63
CA LYS A 26 -1.82 8.24 18.62
C LYS A 26 -3.34 8.12 18.45
N ASP A 27 -3.97 9.12 17.84
CA ASP A 27 -5.42 9.17 17.63
C ASP A 27 -5.80 9.10 16.14
N ALA A 28 -4.85 8.71 15.28
CA ALA A 28 -5.16 8.56 13.87
C ALA A 28 -6.08 7.35 13.65
N PRO A 29 -6.98 7.37 12.66
CA PRO A 29 -7.88 6.26 12.34
C PRO A 29 -7.17 4.93 12.03
N ASN A 30 -5.86 4.98 11.82
CA ASN A 30 -5.01 3.86 11.48
C ASN A 30 -3.98 3.51 12.55
N ILE A 31 -4.20 3.96 13.79
CA ILE A 31 -3.49 3.34 14.91
C ILE A 31 -3.81 1.85 14.94
N ASP A 32 -2.80 1.03 15.26
CA ASP A 32 -2.88 -0.43 15.32
C ASP A 32 -3.25 -1.14 13.99
N THR A 33 -3.27 -0.42 12.85
CA THR A 33 -3.37 -1.08 11.55
C THR A 33 -2.03 -1.68 11.16
N PRO A 34 -1.97 -2.96 10.77
CA PRO A 34 -0.73 -3.57 10.33
C PRO A 34 -0.14 -2.86 9.12
N VAL A 35 1.18 -2.78 9.15
CA VAL A 35 2.00 -2.35 8.03
C VAL A 35 2.85 -3.53 7.62
N TYR A 36 2.75 -3.92 6.36
CA TYR A 36 3.51 -5.06 5.84
C TYR A 36 4.66 -4.57 4.98
N THR A 37 5.80 -5.23 5.11
CA THR A 37 6.90 -5.10 4.15
C THR A 37 6.69 -6.06 2.99
N LEU A 38 7.23 -5.73 1.81
CA LEU A 38 7.05 -6.56 0.62
C LEU A 38 7.63 -7.97 0.77
N GLY A 39 6.94 -8.95 0.18
CA GLY A 39 7.42 -10.32 0.04
C GLY A 39 6.28 -11.32 -0.11
N GLY A 40 6.09 -11.84 -1.33
CA GLY A 40 5.14 -12.92 -1.59
C GLY A 40 3.67 -12.55 -1.38
N LYS A 41 2.86 -13.53 -0.99
CA LYS A 41 1.43 -13.39 -0.77
C LYS A 41 1.15 -13.03 0.69
N VAL A 42 0.58 -11.86 0.93
CA VAL A 42 0.21 -11.38 2.26
C VAL A 42 -1.27 -11.68 2.51
N GLY A 43 -1.55 -12.41 3.60
CA GLY A 43 -2.90 -12.65 4.08
C GLY A 43 -3.34 -11.58 5.08
N VAL A 44 -4.52 -11.03 4.88
CA VAL A 44 -5.06 -9.89 5.62
C VAL A 44 -6.41 -10.30 6.24
N PRO A 45 -6.42 -10.78 7.50
CA PRO A 45 -7.65 -11.21 8.16
C PRO A 45 -8.43 -10.01 8.69
N HIS A 46 -9.72 -9.93 8.34
CA HIS A 46 -10.69 -9.02 8.93
C HIS A 46 -10.34 -7.52 8.87
N GLN A 47 -9.60 -7.10 7.83
CA GLN A 47 -9.15 -5.71 7.70
C GLN A 47 -9.53 -5.13 6.35
N ARG A 48 -10.20 -3.97 6.41
CA ARG A 48 -10.57 -3.22 5.20
C ARG A 48 -9.40 -2.51 4.55
N TYR A 49 -8.47 -2.01 5.36
CA TYR A 49 -7.33 -1.25 4.90
C TYR A 49 -6.04 -1.95 5.30
N VAL A 50 -5.10 -2.01 4.37
CA VAL A 50 -3.73 -2.42 4.67
C VAL A 50 -2.75 -1.51 3.95
N THR A 51 -1.74 -1.07 4.69
CA THR A 51 -0.63 -0.30 4.16
C THR A 51 0.60 -1.17 3.97
N PHE A 52 1.24 -1.03 2.82
CA PHE A 52 2.46 -1.71 2.43
C PHE A 52 3.58 -0.69 2.30
N LEU A 53 4.77 -1.09 2.74
CA LEU A 53 6.00 -0.32 2.63
C LEU A 53 7.11 -1.12 1.99
N THR A 54 8.04 -0.39 1.41
CA THR A 54 9.25 -0.91 0.80
C THR A 54 10.41 0.07 1.01
N ASP A 55 11.61 -0.45 0.88
CA ASP A 55 12.85 0.31 0.76
C ASP A 55 13.20 0.62 -0.71
N MET A 56 12.50 0.02 -1.66
CA MET A 56 12.62 0.31 -3.10
C MET A 56 11.80 1.54 -3.51
N PRO A 57 12.10 2.17 -4.68
CA PRO A 57 11.32 3.30 -5.19
C PRO A 57 9.84 3.02 -5.51
N GLY A 58 9.41 1.75 -5.48
CA GLY A 58 8.05 1.33 -5.85
C GLY A 58 7.73 -0.08 -5.35
N PHE A 59 6.62 -0.68 -5.81
CA PHE A 59 6.38 -2.14 -5.87
C PHE A 59 5.32 -2.55 -6.86
N ARG A 60 5.29 -3.85 -7.19
CA ARG A 60 4.23 -4.45 -7.99
C ARG A 60 3.27 -5.24 -7.12
N ILE A 61 1.99 -5.00 -7.32
CA ILE A 61 0.91 -5.85 -6.82
C ILE A 61 0.47 -6.73 -7.99
N LYS A 62 0.70 -8.03 -7.92
CA LYS A 62 0.37 -8.98 -8.98
C LYS A 62 -1.13 -9.24 -9.07
N ASP A 63 -1.75 -9.47 -7.92
CA ASP A 63 -3.17 -9.76 -7.78
C ASP A 63 -3.68 -9.35 -6.39
N ILE A 64 -4.98 -9.07 -6.31
CA ILE A 64 -5.72 -8.83 -5.07
C ILE A 64 -6.93 -9.75 -5.06
N SER A 65 -7.05 -10.62 -4.06
CA SER A 65 -8.09 -11.67 -4.01
C SER A 65 -8.66 -11.89 -2.60
N GLY A 66 -9.66 -12.76 -2.47
CA GLY A 66 -10.31 -13.11 -1.19
C GLY A 66 -11.76 -12.65 -1.10
N ASP A 67 -12.25 -12.41 0.12
CA ASP A 67 -13.63 -11.97 0.38
C ASP A 67 -13.78 -10.45 0.15
N LEU A 68 -14.00 -10.02 -1.10
CA LEU A 68 -13.99 -8.60 -1.48
C LEU A 68 -15.38 -7.92 -1.44
N SER A 69 -16.35 -8.46 -0.71
CA SER A 69 -17.74 -7.94 -0.49
C SER A 69 -18.53 -7.41 -1.70
N ASN A 70 -18.13 -7.72 -2.93
CA ASN A 70 -18.62 -7.09 -4.16
C ASN A 70 -18.35 -5.57 -4.27
N ASP A 71 -17.60 -4.99 -3.33
CA ASP A 71 -17.19 -3.60 -3.41
C ASP A 71 -15.95 -3.45 -4.30
N ALA A 72 -15.77 -2.25 -4.86
CA ALA A 72 -14.58 -1.95 -5.64
C ALA A 72 -13.35 -1.90 -4.74
N VAL A 73 -12.34 -2.72 -5.06
CA VAL A 73 -11.00 -2.63 -4.46
C VAL A 73 -10.35 -1.35 -4.92
N ARG A 74 -9.76 -0.60 -4.00
CA ARG A 74 -9.06 0.65 -4.31
C ARG A 74 -7.63 0.60 -3.81
N VAL A 75 -6.70 1.10 -4.61
CA VAL A 75 -5.29 1.24 -4.20
C VAL A 75 -4.91 2.71 -4.24
N TYR A 76 -4.22 3.15 -3.18
CA TYR A 76 -3.77 4.52 -2.99
C TYR A 76 -2.26 4.52 -2.79
N THR A 77 -1.55 5.50 -3.33
CA THR A 77 -0.09 5.66 -3.17
C THR A 77 0.27 6.50 -1.95
N THR A 78 -0.43 6.25 -0.84
CA THR A 78 -0.29 6.94 0.43
C THR A 78 -0.65 6.01 1.59
N GLY A 79 -0.39 6.46 2.83
CA GLY A 79 -0.88 5.81 4.03
C GLY A 79 -2.39 6.00 4.20
N VAL A 80 -3.02 5.09 4.93
CA VAL A 80 -4.48 5.10 5.16
C VAL A 80 -4.99 6.40 5.81
N GLN A 81 -4.16 7.13 6.58
CA GLN A 81 -4.51 8.42 7.17
C GLN A 81 -4.89 9.49 6.16
N ALA A 82 -4.40 9.39 4.92
CA ALA A 82 -4.66 10.37 3.89
C ALA A 82 -5.89 9.98 3.03
N ILE A 83 -6.44 8.79 3.22
CA ILE A 83 -7.66 8.37 2.50
C ILE A 83 -8.86 9.18 3.02
N GLY A 84 -9.54 9.86 2.11
CA GLY A 84 -10.68 10.75 2.44
C GLY A 84 -10.31 12.21 2.64
N SER A 85 -9.02 12.56 2.75
CA SER A 85 -8.55 13.95 2.83
C SER A 85 -8.11 14.50 1.47
N GLY A 86 -8.87 14.21 0.39
CA GLY A 86 -8.54 14.65 -0.97
C GLY A 86 -7.55 13.75 -1.72
N CYS A 87 -7.32 12.52 -1.25
CA CYS A 87 -6.59 11.49 -1.97
C CYS A 87 -7.51 10.63 -2.83
N ASN A 88 -7.24 10.62 -4.13
CA ASN A 88 -7.87 9.75 -5.11
C ASN A 88 -7.10 8.44 -5.23
N PRO A 89 -7.80 7.32 -5.42
CA PRO A 89 -7.15 6.05 -5.67
C PRO A 89 -6.45 6.06 -7.03
N VAL A 90 -5.26 5.48 -7.09
CA VAL A 90 -4.55 5.24 -8.36
C VAL A 90 -5.15 4.06 -9.12
N TYR A 91 -5.83 3.15 -8.43
CA TYR A 91 -6.59 2.05 -9.01
C TYR A 91 -7.94 1.91 -8.32
N THR A 92 -8.98 1.66 -9.11
CA THR A 92 -10.28 1.18 -8.62
C THR A 92 -10.70 -0.01 -9.47
N SER A 93 -10.90 -1.17 -8.84
CA SER A 93 -11.38 -2.36 -9.55
C SER A 93 -12.83 -2.19 -9.95
N ARG A 94 -13.22 -2.81 -11.06
CA ARG A 94 -14.63 -2.86 -11.50
C ARG A 94 -15.42 -3.97 -10.79
N SER A 95 -14.71 -4.97 -10.28
CA SER A 95 -15.24 -6.14 -9.57
C SER A 95 -14.13 -6.84 -8.80
N ALA A 96 -14.49 -7.84 -7.98
CA ALA A 96 -13.53 -8.73 -7.32
C ALA A 96 -12.67 -9.50 -8.34
N ASP A 97 -13.27 -10.03 -9.40
CA ASP A 97 -12.55 -10.74 -10.48
C ASP A 97 -11.55 -9.84 -11.21
N ASN A 98 -11.90 -8.58 -11.43
CA ASN A 98 -10.99 -7.61 -12.02
C ASN A 98 -9.80 -7.33 -11.09
N ALA A 99 -10.02 -7.23 -9.78
CA ALA A 99 -8.94 -7.06 -8.81
C ALA A 99 -7.98 -8.27 -8.78
N ALA A 100 -8.53 -9.49 -8.90
CA ALA A 100 -7.74 -10.73 -8.90
C ALA A 100 -6.90 -10.91 -10.17
N ARG A 101 -7.25 -10.23 -11.26
CA ARG A 101 -6.53 -10.29 -12.54
C ARG A 101 -5.68 -9.06 -12.79
N SER A 102 -5.92 -7.95 -12.10
CA SER A 102 -5.18 -6.71 -12.29
C SER A 102 -3.79 -6.77 -11.66
N THR A 103 -2.79 -6.43 -12.48
CA THR A 103 -1.42 -6.17 -12.02
C THR A 103 -1.17 -4.67 -11.97
N LEU A 104 -0.71 -4.17 -10.82
CA LEU A 104 -0.52 -2.76 -10.54
C LEU A 104 0.96 -2.46 -10.30
N ASN A 105 1.52 -1.52 -11.06
CA ASN A 105 2.85 -1.00 -10.81
C ASN A 105 2.72 0.29 -9.99
N ILE A 106 3.11 0.21 -8.72
CA ILE A 106 3.10 1.32 -7.79
C ILE A 106 4.49 1.96 -7.78
N LEU A 107 4.66 3.14 -8.36
CA LEU A 107 5.93 3.89 -8.30
C LEU A 107 5.98 4.78 -7.04
N SER A 108 5.76 4.16 -5.89
CA SER A 108 5.79 4.79 -4.57
C SER A 108 6.29 3.79 -3.53
N PRO A 109 7.10 4.23 -2.55
CA PRO A 109 7.56 3.35 -1.47
C PRO A 109 6.45 2.95 -0.48
N ILE A 110 5.26 3.53 -0.64
CA ILE A 110 4.07 3.26 0.17
C ILE A 110 2.84 3.08 -0.70
N ALA A 111 1.99 2.12 -0.35
CA ALA A 111 0.62 2.06 -0.85
C ALA A 111 -0.34 1.51 0.20
N THR A 112 -1.59 1.94 0.14
CA THR A 112 -2.68 1.38 0.92
C THR A 112 -3.70 0.74 0.01
N ILE A 113 -4.08 -0.49 0.30
CA ILE A 113 -5.19 -1.21 -0.34
C ILE A 113 -6.42 -1.06 0.55
N ASN A 114 -7.53 -0.62 -0.04
CA ASN A 114 -8.87 -0.71 0.52
C ASN A 114 -9.59 -1.88 -0.16
N PHE A 115 -9.80 -2.97 0.57
CA PHE A 115 -10.44 -4.19 0.06
C PHE A 115 -11.95 -4.05 -0.12
N GLY A 116 -12.55 -2.90 0.24
CA GLY A 116 -13.98 -2.67 0.20
C GLY A 116 -14.71 -3.17 1.46
N SER A 117 -14.24 -4.28 2.03
CA SER A 117 -14.78 -4.93 3.23
C SER A 117 -13.72 -5.30 4.24
N SER A 118 -14.12 -5.40 5.51
CA SER A 118 -13.34 -5.97 6.62
C SER A 118 -13.80 -7.38 7.01
N LYS A 119 -14.63 -8.01 6.18
CA LYS A 119 -15.13 -9.37 6.39
C LYS A 119 -14.22 -10.37 5.68
N GLY A 120 -14.01 -11.52 6.33
CA GLY A 120 -13.23 -12.60 5.75
C GLY A 120 -11.73 -12.32 5.68
N LEU A 121 -11.06 -13.12 4.84
CA LEU A 121 -9.63 -13.07 4.61
C LEU A 121 -9.37 -12.53 3.20
N HIS A 122 -8.57 -11.48 3.12
CA HIS A 122 -8.12 -10.89 1.86
C HIS A 122 -6.67 -11.26 1.60
N TYR A 123 -6.26 -11.15 0.34
CA TYR A 123 -4.89 -11.39 -0.07
C TYR A 123 -4.42 -10.31 -1.04
N ALA A 124 -3.16 -9.93 -0.91
CA ALA A 124 -2.44 -9.16 -1.90
C ALA A 124 -1.08 -9.82 -2.15
N THR A 125 -0.76 -10.04 -3.42
CA THR A 125 0.50 -10.68 -3.82
C THR A 125 1.47 -9.64 -4.35
N PHE A 126 2.65 -9.55 -3.73
CA PHE A 126 3.69 -8.60 -4.11
C PHE A 126 4.83 -9.30 -4.84
N VAL A 127 5.34 -8.64 -5.88
CA VAL A 127 6.48 -9.11 -6.66
C VAL A 127 7.55 -8.02 -6.64
N GLY A 128 8.78 -8.40 -6.29
CA GLY A 128 9.91 -7.47 -6.15
C GLY A 128 10.51 -6.98 -7.48
N ASP A 129 10.07 -7.55 -8.61
CA ASP A 129 10.56 -7.20 -9.94
C ASP A 129 9.62 -6.21 -10.66
N TYR A 130 10.16 -5.04 -11.05
CA TYR A 130 9.48 -4.01 -11.86
C TYR A 130 9.66 -4.22 -13.37
N SER A 131 10.62 -5.05 -13.78
CA SER A 131 11.16 -5.05 -15.14
C SER A 131 10.27 -5.73 -16.18
N THR A 132 9.39 -6.65 -15.76
CA THR A 132 8.59 -7.48 -16.69
C THR A 132 7.11 -7.18 -16.59
N ILE A 133 6.53 -6.39 -17.50
CA ILE A 133 5.09 -6.08 -17.47
C ILE A 133 4.32 -7.18 -18.19
N TYR A 134 3.44 -7.88 -17.46
CA TYR A 134 2.53 -8.87 -18.03
C TYR A 134 1.11 -8.31 -18.02
N THR A 135 0.53 -8.09 -19.20
CA THR A 135 -0.88 -7.77 -19.36
C THR A 135 -1.56 -8.96 -20.01
N ASP A 136 -2.41 -9.65 -19.26
CA ASP A 136 -3.33 -10.64 -19.84
C ASP A 136 -4.65 -9.97 -20.26
N VAL A 137 -5.45 -10.62 -21.09
CA VAL A 137 -6.75 -10.09 -21.52
C VAL A 137 -7.68 -9.94 -20.30
N GLY A 138 -8.25 -8.74 -20.13
CA GLY A 138 -9.10 -8.41 -18.96
C GLY A 138 -8.34 -7.85 -17.75
N THR A 139 -7.02 -7.71 -17.84
CA THR A 139 -6.20 -7.01 -16.84
C THR A 139 -6.20 -5.50 -17.10
N SER A 140 -6.07 -4.71 -16.04
CA SER A 140 -5.75 -3.28 -16.16
C SER A 140 -4.35 -3.06 -15.61
N SER A 141 -3.45 -2.55 -16.43
CA SER A 141 -2.15 -2.05 -15.98
C SER A 141 -2.27 -0.56 -15.68
N ILE A 142 -1.82 -0.17 -14.50
CA ILE A 142 -1.76 1.24 -14.10
C ILE A 142 -0.31 1.64 -13.96
N TYR A 143 0.00 2.79 -14.55
CA TYR A 143 1.27 3.46 -14.45
C TYR A 143 1.05 4.72 -13.64
N VAL A 144 1.62 4.74 -12.45
CA VAL A 144 1.65 5.94 -11.60
C VAL A 144 3.00 6.59 -11.83
N SER A 145 3.09 7.88 -12.17
CA SER A 145 4.39 8.55 -12.28
C SER A 145 5.05 8.68 -10.90
N PRO A 146 6.39 8.69 -10.81
CA PRO A 146 7.09 8.93 -9.55
C PRO A 146 6.61 10.25 -8.91
N GLY A 147 6.18 10.19 -7.65
CA GLY A 147 5.64 11.33 -6.92
C GLY A 147 4.12 11.55 -7.07
N TYR A 148 3.41 10.87 -7.98
CA TYR A 148 1.96 10.95 -8.00
C TYR A 148 1.35 10.12 -6.86
N VAL A 149 0.98 10.80 -5.79
CA VAL A 149 0.36 10.20 -4.59
C VAL A 149 -1.18 10.17 -4.67
N GLY A 150 -1.77 10.71 -5.74
CA GLY A 150 -3.22 10.88 -5.90
C GLY A 150 -3.85 11.89 -4.94
N CYS A 151 -3.07 12.53 -4.07
CA CYS A 151 -3.50 13.48 -3.04
C CYS A 151 -3.31 14.92 -3.48
N GLY A 152 -4.32 15.78 -3.26
CA GLY A 152 -4.15 17.23 -3.28
C GLY A 152 -3.53 17.74 -1.97
N GLY A 153 -2.53 18.62 -2.05
CA GLY A 153 -1.87 19.25 -0.88
C GLY A 153 -0.37 18.94 -0.77
N SER A 154 0.24 19.32 0.37
CA SER A 154 1.65 19.08 0.68
C SER A 154 1.94 17.57 0.67
N GLN A 155 2.75 17.10 -0.27
CA GLN A 155 3.21 15.71 -0.33
C GLN A 155 3.90 15.32 0.98
N LEU A 156 3.50 14.19 1.57
CA LEU A 156 4.22 13.56 2.68
C LEU A 156 5.58 12.98 2.26
N TYR A 157 5.78 12.77 0.95
CA TYR A 157 7.01 12.20 0.38
C TYR A 157 7.41 13.00 -0.86
N SER A 158 8.59 13.62 -0.84
CA SER A 158 9.26 14.12 -2.04
C SER A 158 10.40 13.18 -2.39
N ASN A 159 10.42 12.65 -3.62
CA ASN A 159 11.61 12.01 -4.15
C ASN A 159 12.66 13.11 -4.38
N TYR A 160 13.81 13.01 -3.71
CA TYR A 160 15.03 13.73 -4.07
C TYR A 160 15.87 12.83 -4.99
#